data_AF-A0A1H4CUF3-F1
#
_entry.id   AF-A0A1H4CUF3-F1
#
_cell.length_a   1.000
_cell.length_b   1.000
_cell.length_c   1.000
_cell.angle_alpha   90.00
_cell.angle_beta   90.00
_cell.angle_gamma   90.00
#
_symmetry.space_group_name_H-M   'P 1'
#
loop_
_entity.id
_entity.type
_entity.pdbx_description
1 polymer ?
#
loop_
_entity_poly.entity_id
_entity_poly.type
_entity_poly.pdbx_seq_one_letter_code
_entity_poly.pdbx_strand_id
1 'polypeptide(L)' 'MSKYDFIKNGNTLYWNAPDNGKASGAYKVISAPKEIDEDSIILIASDHSEAEVFPSELFPFGMTMSHKEDFQRW' A
#
# COMPACT_ATOMS: atom_id res chain seq x y z
N MET A 1 4.41 -2.15 -16.17
CA MET A 1 4.47 -2.22 -14.70
C MET A 1 3.07 -2.55 -14.21
N SER A 2 2.92 -3.58 -13.38
CA SER A 2 1.62 -3.92 -12.81
C SER A 2 1.15 -2.81 -11.87
N LYS A 3 -0.15 -2.54 -11.84
CA LYS A 3 -0.80 -1.50 -11.00
C LYS A 3 -0.33 -1.57 -9.54
N TYR A 4 -0.07 -2.78 -9.05
CA TYR A 4 0.27 -3.08 -7.66
C TYR A 4 1.74 -3.52 -7.46
N ASP A 5 2.67 -3.15 -8.35
CA ASP A 5 4.09 -3.53 -8.22
C ASP A 5 4.73 -3.08 -6.88
N PHE A 6 4.17 -2.07 -6.23
CA PHE A 6 4.61 -1.59 -4.92
C PHE A 6 4.26 -2.56 -3.77
N ILE A 7 3.31 -3.46 -3.97
CA ILE A 7 2.87 -4.45 -2.99
C ILE A 7 3.81 -5.65 -3.04
N LYS A 8 4.79 -5.65 -2.13
CA LYS A 8 5.80 -6.71 -2.00
C LYS A 8 5.95 -7.09 -0.54
N ASN A 9 6.13 -8.38 -0.27
CA ASN A 9 6.37 -8.87 1.08
C ASN A 9 7.58 -8.16 1.70
N GLY A 10 7.37 -7.62 2.91
CA GLY A 10 8.36 -6.84 3.62
C GLY A 10 8.31 -5.33 3.38
N ASN A 11 7.59 -4.84 2.35
CA ASN A 11 7.42 -3.41 2.13
C ASN A 11 6.45 -2.81 3.15
N THR A 12 6.72 -1.58 3.56
CA THR A 12 5.76 -0.77 4.31
C THR A 12 4.88 -0.01 3.33
N LEU A 13 3.57 -0.07 3.52
CA LEU A 13 2.54 0.61 2.74
C LEU A 13 1.62 1.38 3.67
N TYR A 14 0.94 2.38 3.13
CA TYR A 14 -0.11 3.08 3.86
C TYR A 14 -1.45 2.40 3.59
N TRP A 15 -2.14 1.98 4.64
CA TRP A 15 -3.51 1.49 4.54
C TRP A 15 -4.48 2.57 4.99
N ASN A 16 -5.53 2.80 4.21
CA ASN A 16 -6.63 3.67 4.61
C ASN A 16 -7.81 2.83 5.13
N ALA A 17 -7.89 2.67 6.45
CA ALA A 17 -8.94 1.90 7.09
C ALA A 17 -10.32 2.55 6.90
N PRO A 18 -11.36 1.76 6.59
CA PRO A 18 -12.72 2.27 6.39
C PRO A 18 -13.39 2.79 7.68
N ASP A 19 -12.91 2.45 8.88
CA ASP A 19 -13.44 2.94 10.17
C ASP A 19 -12.97 4.38 10.46
N ASN A 20 -13.29 5.29 9.54
CA ASN A 20 -13.03 6.72 9.68
C ASN A 20 -11.55 7.07 9.93
N GLY A 21 -10.65 6.20 9.46
CA GLY A 21 -9.21 6.35 9.59
C GLY A 21 -8.61 6.04 10.95
N LYS A 22 -9.36 5.47 11.91
CA LYS A 22 -8.80 5.15 13.24
C LYS A 22 -7.66 4.14 13.20
N ALA A 23 -7.73 3.20 12.26
CA ALA A 23 -6.68 2.21 12.01
C ALA A 23 -5.90 2.51 10.72
N SER A 24 -6.05 3.71 10.14
CA SER A 24 -5.22 4.10 8.99
C SER A 24 -3.80 4.34 9.45
N GLY A 25 -2.83 3.88 8.66
CA GLY A 25 -1.44 4.03 9.05
C GLY A 25 -0.47 3.28 8.17
N ALA A 26 0.78 3.26 8.62
CA ALA A 26 1.84 2.50 7.99
C ALA A 26 1.78 1.04 8.46
N TYR A 27 1.61 0.12 7.53
CA TYR A 27 1.62 -1.32 7.78
C TYR A 27 2.63 -2.00 6.87
N LYS A 28 3.25 -3.05 7.38
CA LYS A 28 4.17 -3.89 6.62
C LYS A 28 3.39 -5.01 5.93
N VAL A 29 3.65 -5.24 4.65
CA VAL A 29 3.11 -6.40 3.92
C VAL A 29 3.77 -7.66 4.46
N ILE A 30 2.97 -8.54 5.02
CA ILE A 30 3.40 -9.84 5.56
C ILE A 30 3.27 -10.91 4.49
N SER A 31 2.16 -10.91 3.76
CA SER A 31 1.88 -11.87 2.70
C SER A 31 1.10 -11.21 1.56
N ALA A 32 1.49 -11.53 0.33
CA ALA A 32 0.86 -11.10 -0.89
C ALA A 32 1.01 -12.22 -1.95
N PRO A 33 -0.01 -12.45 -2.80
CA PRO A 33 0.10 -13.43 -3.88
C PRO A 33 1.12 -12.99 -4.93
N LYS A 34 1.59 -13.94 -5.75
CA LYS A 34 2.59 -13.67 -6.79
C LYS A 34 2.05 -12.75 -7.89
N GLU A 35 0.78 -12.93 -8.22
CA GLU A 35 0.03 -12.09 -9.15
C GLU A 35 -1.02 -11.34 -8.32
N ILE A 36 -0.98 -10.00 -8.39
CA ILE A 36 -1.87 -9.13 -7.62
C ILE A 36 -2.95 -8.61 -8.56
N ASP A 37 -4.17 -9.04 -8.30
CA ASP A 37 -5.40 -8.60 -8.94
C ASP A 37 -6.27 -7.82 -7.94
N GLU A 38 -7.37 -7.22 -8.40
CA GLU A 38 -8.21 -6.37 -7.53
C GLU A 38 -8.87 -7.14 -6.37
N ASP A 39 -9.16 -8.43 -6.57
CA ASP A 39 -9.69 -9.35 -5.56
C ASP A 39 -8.61 -10.09 -4.77
N SER A 40 -7.33 -9.74 -4.95
CA SER A 40 -6.25 -10.31 -4.15
C SER A 40 -6.37 -9.86 -2.69
N ILE A 41 -6.08 -10.77 -1.76
CA ILE A 41 -6.04 -10.44 -0.34
C ILE A 41 -4.59 -10.26 0.08
N ILE A 42 -4.28 -9.08 0.62
CA ILE A 42 -2.97 -8.73 1.13
C ILE A 42 -3.02 -8.75 2.64
N LEU A 43 -2.14 -9.52 3.27
CA LEU A 43 -1.99 -9.51 4.71
C LEU A 43 -0.99 -8.44 5.10
N ILE A 44 -1.45 -7.45 5.86
CA ILE A 44 -0.62 -6.38 6.39
C ILE A 44 -0.56 -6.48 7.92
N ALA A 45 0.56 -6.09 8.51
CA ALA A 45 0.70 -6.01 9.95
C ALA A 45 1.55 -4.80 10.39
N SER A 46 1.17 -4.27 11.53
CA SER A 46 1.90 -3.31 12.34
C SER A 46 2.45 -4.06 13.57
N ASP A 47 3.21 -3.37 14.42
CA ASP A 47 3.80 -3.96 15.64
C ASP A 47 2.76 -4.56 16.61
N HIS A 48 1.49 -4.13 16.52
CA HIS A 48 0.42 -4.53 17.45
C HIS A 48 -0.86 -5.02 16.78
N SER A 49 -0.95 -5.04 15.45
CA SER A 49 -2.21 -5.34 14.76
C SER A 49 -1.97 -5.87 13.36
N GLU A 50 -2.83 -6.78 12.93
CA GLU A 50 -2.81 -7.42 11.61
C GLU A 50 -4.16 -7.17 10.94
N ALA A 51 -4.16 -7.03 9.62
CA ALA A 51 -5.37 -6.85 8.84
C ALA A 51 -5.23 -7.47 7.44
N GLU A 52 -6.32 -8.04 6.95
CA GLU A 52 -6.46 -8.50 5.57
C GLU A 52 -7.14 -7.37 4.79
N VAL A 53 -6.51 -6.93 3.71
CA VAL A 53 -6.96 -5.76 2.95
C VAL A 53 -6.86 -6.00 1.45
N PHE A 54 -7.64 -5.24 0.69
CA PHE A 54 -7.53 -5.25 -0.76
C PHE A 54 -6.36 -4.38 -1.23
N PRO A 55 -5.74 -4.71 -2.38
CA PRO A 55 -4.66 -3.92 -2.94
C PRO A 55 -5.11 -2.51 -3.34
N SER A 56 -6.40 -2.33 -3.63
CA SER A 56 -7.02 -1.02 -3.90
C SER A 56 -7.06 -0.09 -2.68
N GLU A 57 -6.97 -0.64 -1.47
CA GLU A 57 -6.96 0.14 -0.21
C GLU A 57 -5.54 0.51 0.25
N LEU A 58 -4.54 -0.01 -0.45
CA LEU A 58 -3.13 0.17 -0.14
C LEU A 58 -2.51 1.24 -1.03
N PHE A 59 -1.72 2.10 -0.40
CA PHE A 59 -1.00 3.18 -1.05
C PHE A 59 0.50 3.03 -0.81
N PRO A 60 1.35 3.36 -1.80
CA PRO A 60 2.80 3.32 -1.64
C PRO A 60 3.23 4.29 -0.53
N PHE A 61 3.85 3.76 0.54
CA PHE A 61 4.39 4.57 1.63
C PHE A 61 5.67 5.25 1.18
N GLY A 62 5.79 6.56 1.37
CA GLY A 62 7.02 7.26 1.06
C GLY A 62 7.30 7.46 -0.43
N MET A 63 6.28 7.42 -1.30
CA MET A 63 6.38 8.18 -2.53
C MET A 63 6.34 9.66 -2.14
N THR A 64 7.50 10.20 -1.74
CA THR A 64 7.82 11.58 -2.08
C THR A 64 7.27 11.78 -3.47
N MET A 65 6.35 12.73 -3.64
CA MET A 65 6.08 13.30 -4.95
C MET A 65 7.39 13.88 -5.49
N SER A 66 8.32 13.03 -5.95
CA SER A 66 9.32 13.38 -6.93
C SER A 66 8.63 13.33 -8.29
N HIS A 67 7.58 14.13 -8.43
CA HIS A 67 7.21 14.75 -9.70
C HIS A 67 7.59 16.23 -9.62
N LYS A 68 8.77 16.52 -9.06
CA LYS A 68 9.49 17.76 -9.34
C LYS A 68 10.34 17.56 -10.60
N GLU A 69 9.74 17.06 -11.68
CA GLU A 69 10.34 17.08 -13.02
C GLU A 69 9.32 17.46 -14.12
N ASP A 70 8.01 17.54 -13.83
CA ASP A 70 7.02 17.99 -14.84
C ASP A 70 6.75 19.51 -14.81
N PHE A 71 7.08 20.20 -13.71
CA PHE A 71 6.95 21.66 -13.60
C PHE A 71 7.96 22.48 -14.44
N GLN A 72 8.79 21.83 -15.27
CA GLN A 72 9.69 22.51 -16.22
C GLN A 72 9.22 22.45 -17.67
N ARG A 73 7.98 22.01 -17.93
CA ARG A 73 7.34 22.11 -19.25
C ARG A 73 6.02 22.87 -19.16
N TRP A 74 6.09 24.16 -18.85
CA TRP A 74 5.26 25.22 -19.45
C TRP A 74 5.94 26.58 -19.23
#